data_AF-A0A956CE83-F1
#
_entry.id   AF-A0A956CE83-F1
#
_cell.length_a   1.000
_cell.length_b   1.000
_cell.length_c   1.000
_cell.angle_alpha   90.00
_cell.angle_beta   90.00
_cell.angle_gamma   90.00
#
_symmetry.space_group_name_H-M   'P 1'
#
loop_
_entity.id
_entity.type
_entity.pdbx_description
1 polymer ?
#
loop_
_entity_poly.entity_id
_entity_poly.type
_entity_poly.pdbx_seq_one_letter_code
_entity_poly.pdbx_strand_id
1 'polypeptide(L)'
;PQVGVGLRIFVIDIADEDEPSDLRTFINPEITKTDGSQMWNEGCLSFPGVSEEIKRAERVVVRALDAKGKPFELEADGLLAVAIQHENDHLNGVLMIDKLSALKKRRMGRKLAKRPSANA
;
A
#
# COMPACT_ATOMS: atom_id res chain seq x y z
N PRO A 1 4.46 -8.44 6.72
CA PRO A 1 4.35 -9.41 5.60
C PRO A 1 5.52 -9.34 4.60
N GLN A 2 5.78 -8.18 3.99
CA GLN A 2 6.78 -8.02 2.92
C GLN A 2 8.22 -8.39 3.35
N VAL A 3 8.55 -8.21 4.64
CA VAL A 3 9.83 -8.62 5.24
C VAL A 3 9.73 -9.92 6.05
N GLY A 4 8.69 -10.72 5.85
CA GLY A 4 8.49 -12.01 6.55
C GLY A 4 8.01 -11.92 8.01
N VAL A 5 7.75 -10.71 8.52
CA VAL A 5 7.26 -10.49 9.89
C VAL A 5 5.73 -10.44 9.91
N GLY A 6 5.12 -11.28 10.75
CA GLY A 6 3.65 -11.44 10.90
C GLY A 6 2.97 -10.41 11.81
N LEU A 7 3.56 -9.23 12.01
CA LEU A 7 2.97 -8.15 12.78
C LEU A 7 2.14 -7.22 11.88
N ARG A 8 1.08 -6.64 12.44
CA ARG A 8 0.24 -5.64 11.76
C ARG A 8 0.87 -4.26 11.88
N ILE A 9 1.97 -4.05 11.16
CA ILE A 9 2.73 -2.79 11.17
C ILE A 9 3.12 -2.44 9.75
N PHE A 10 2.95 -1.17 9.38
CA PHE A 10 3.59 -0.58 8.21
C PHE A 10 4.16 0.79 8.54
N VAL A 11 5.06 1.26 7.68
CA VAL A 11 5.61 2.62 7.73
C VAL A 11 5.39 3.30 6.38
N ILE A 12 5.16 4.60 6.40
CA ILE A 12 5.00 5.43 5.20
C ILE A 12 5.86 6.67 5.38
N ASP A 13 6.61 7.02 4.35
CA ASP A 13 7.25 8.33 4.22
C ASP A 13 6.93 8.84 2.81
N ILE A 14 6.34 10.03 2.73
CA ILE A 14 5.93 10.68 1.48
C ILE A 14 6.59 12.04 1.30
N ALA A 15 7.59 12.37 2.12
CA ALA A 15 8.37 13.59 1.94
C ALA A 15 9.09 13.55 0.59
N ASP A 16 9.09 14.69 -0.11
CA ASP A 16 9.91 14.87 -1.30
C ASP A 16 11.40 14.92 -0.94
N GLU A 17 12.30 14.73 -1.92
CA GLU A 17 13.76 14.61 -1.68
C GLU A 17 14.36 15.82 -0.94
N ASP A 18 13.79 17.02 -1.14
CA ASP A 18 14.25 18.27 -0.53
C ASP A 18 13.52 18.61 0.79
N GLU A 19 12.59 17.76 1.23
CA GLU A 19 11.79 17.97 2.45
C GLU A 19 12.28 17.09 3.62
N PRO A 20 12.10 17.54 4.88
CA PRO A 20 12.30 16.68 6.02
C PRO A 20 11.41 15.43 5.95
N SER A 21 11.96 14.27 6.28
CA SER A 21 11.24 12.99 6.36
C SER A 21 9.91 13.13 7.09
N ASP A 22 8.84 12.63 6.46
CA ASP A 22 7.50 12.50 7.03
C ASP A 22 7.23 11.03 7.40
N LEU A 23 8.24 10.37 7.98
CA LEU A 23 8.16 8.97 8.38
C LEU A 23 7.09 8.77 9.46
N ARG A 24 6.04 8.06 9.09
CA ARG A 24 4.92 7.68 9.95
C ARG A 24 4.92 6.18 10.17
N THR A 25 4.70 5.76 11.41
CA THR A 25 4.54 4.35 11.78
C THR A 25 3.09 4.07 12.16
N PHE A 26 2.54 3.00 11.60
CA PHE A 26 1.17 2.59 11.83
C PHE A 26 1.15 1.17 12.41
N ILE A 27 0.92 1.07 13.72
CA ILE A 27 0.78 -0.20 14.43
C ILE A 27 -0.70 -0.48 14.63
N ASN A 28 -1.12 -1.71 14.31
CA ASN A 28 -2.51 -2.17 14.33
C ASN A 28 -3.47 -1.21 13.60
N PRO A 29 -3.18 -0.82 12.35
CA PRO A 29 -4.02 0.13 11.63
C PRO A 29 -5.40 -0.45 11.31
N GLU A 30 -6.40 0.42 11.38
CA GLU A 30 -7.79 0.17 11.00
C GLU A 30 -8.32 1.36 10.19
N ILE A 31 -8.69 1.12 8.92
CA ILE A 31 -9.39 2.12 8.11
C ILE A 31 -10.85 2.14 8.55
N THR A 32 -11.29 3.23 9.17
CA THR A 32 -12.64 3.37 9.74
C THR A 32 -13.62 4.04 8.79
N LYS A 33 -13.12 4.82 7.81
CA LYS A 33 -13.92 5.46 6.76
C LYS A 33 -13.17 5.52 5.44
N THR A 34 -13.92 5.44 4.35
CA THR A 34 -13.44 5.65 2.99
C THR A 34 -14.43 6.53 2.24
N ASP A 35 -13.95 7.47 1.45
CA ASP A 35 -14.79 8.36 0.63
C ASP A 35 -14.20 8.57 -0.77
N GLY A 36 -15.08 8.79 -1.75
CA GLY A 36 -14.70 8.97 -3.15
C GLY A 36 -14.11 7.72 -3.82
N SER A 37 -13.69 7.87 -5.08
CA SER A 37 -13.13 6.77 -5.86
C SER A 37 -12.28 7.30 -7.00
N GLN A 38 -10.99 6.98 -6.97
CA GLN A 38 -10.01 7.36 -8.00
C GLN A 38 -9.29 6.14 -8.59
N MET A 39 -8.75 6.31 -9.78
CA MET A 39 -7.75 5.41 -10.35
C MET A 39 -6.37 6.01 -10.06
N TRP A 40 -5.47 5.22 -9.48
CA TRP A 40 -4.10 5.65 -9.19
C TRP A 40 -3.11 4.67 -9.80
N ASN A 41 -2.06 5.18 -10.43
CA ASN A 41 -0.96 4.35 -10.93
C ASN A 41 -0.02 4.02 -9.77
N GLU A 42 -0.13 2.82 -9.21
CA GLU A 42 0.69 2.37 -8.08
C GLU A 42 1.66 1.26 -8.48
N GLY A 43 2.81 1.23 -7.79
CA GLY A 43 3.77 0.14 -7.83
C GLY A 43 3.90 -0.52 -6.46
N CYS A 44 4.66 -1.61 -6.37
CA CYS A 44 4.90 -2.31 -5.11
C CYS A 44 6.32 -2.89 -5.11
N LEU A 45 7.05 -2.75 -4.00
CA LEU A 45 8.40 -3.31 -3.86
C LEU A 45 8.42 -4.84 -3.92
N SER A 46 7.33 -5.51 -3.55
CA SER A 46 7.15 -6.96 -3.74
C SER A 46 7.05 -7.36 -5.22
N PHE A 47 6.80 -6.41 -6.13
CA PHE A 47 6.73 -6.61 -7.57
C PHE A 47 7.58 -5.57 -8.32
N PRO A 48 8.92 -5.64 -8.23
CA PRO A 48 9.80 -4.62 -8.80
C PRO A 48 9.52 -4.38 -10.28
N GLY A 49 9.45 -3.12 -10.71
CA GLY A 49 9.21 -2.74 -12.11
C GLY A 49 7.81 -3.06 -12.65
N VAL A 50 6.82 -3.27 -11.79
CA VAL A 50 5.41 -3.36 -12.16
C VAL A 50 4.67 -2.16 -11.58
N SER A 51 4.00 -1.42 -12.45
CA SER A 51 3.05 -0.36 -12.08
C SER A 51 1.77 -0.56 -12.87
N GLU A 52 0.63 -0.41 -12.21
CA GLU A 52 -0.69 -0.51 -12.84
C GLU A 52 -1.67 0.47 -12.21
N GLU A 53 -2.70 0.85 -12.96
CA GLU A 53 -3.83 1.62 -12.43
C GLU A 53 -4.74 0.76 -11.55
N ILE A 54 -4.83 1.13 -10.28
CA ILE A 54 -5.63 0.48 -9.24
C ILE A 54 -6.70 1.45 -8.74
N LYS A 55 -7.90 0.92 -8.50
CA LYS A 55 -9.01 1.69 -7.92
C LYS A 55 -8.79 1.86 -6.41
N ARG A 56 -8.82 3.10 -5.92
CA ARG A 56 -8.64 3.47 -4.52
C ARG A 56 -9.73 4.44 -4.07
N ALA A 57 -10.01 4.50 -2.78
CA ALA A 57 -10.74 5.63 -2.21
C ALA A 57 -9.90 6.91 -2.36
N GLU A 58 -10.55 8.05 -2.55
CA GLU A 58 -9.88 9.35 -2.61
C GLU A 58 -9.42 9.80 -1.23
N ARG A 59 -10.25 9.53 -0.23
CA ARG A 59 -9.99 9.86 1.17
C ARG A 59 -10.19 8.66 2.07
N VAL A 60 -9.40 8.57 3.13
CA VAL A 60 -9.54 7.57 4.18
C VAL A 60 -9.35 8.17 5.55
N VAL A 61 -10.05 7.60 6.54
CA VAL A 61 -9.76 7.84 7.96
C VAL A 61 -9.19 6.56 8.54
N VAL A 62 -8.00 6.64 9.16
CA VAL A 62 -7.32 5.49 9.76
C VAL A 62 -7.06 5.74 11.25
N ARG A 63 -7.29 4.71 12.06
CA ARG A 63 -6.86 4.65 13.47
C ARG A 63 -5.66 3.72 13.58
N ALA A 64 -4.67 4.09 14.37
CA ALA A 64 -3.48 3.28 14.61
C ALA A 64 -2.79 3.71 15.91
N LEU A 65 -1.76 2.97 16.32
CA LEU A 65 -0.77 3.41 17.30
C LEU A 65 0.50 3.86 16.57
N ASP A 66 1.16 4.88 17.09
CA ASP A 66 2.48 5.31 16.61
C ASP A 66 3.62 4.39 17.12
N ALA A 67 4.86 4.69 16.74
CA ALA A 67 6.05 3.95 17.17
C ALA A 67 6.27 3.94 18.70
N LYS A 68 5.63 4.86 19.44
CA LYS A 68 5.67 4.96 20.91
C LYS A 68 4.44 4.29 21.55
N GLY A 69 3.56 3.67 20.77
CA GLY A 69 2.33 3.05 21.24
C GLY A 69 1.21 4.05 21.54
N LYS A 70 1.33 5.31 21.15
CA LYS A 70 0.30 6.33 21.38
C LYS A 70 -0.78 6.21 20.29
N PRO A 71 -2.07 6.17 20.65
CA PRO A 71 -3.15 6.13 19.67
C PRO A 71 -3.27 7.45 18.92
N PHE A 72 -3.61 7.35 17.63
CA PHE A 72 -3.95 8.48 16.78
C PHE A 72 -5.05 8.11 15.78
N GLU A 73 -5.71 9.14 15.26
CA GLU A 73 -6.62 9.09 14.12
C GLU A 73 -6.11 10.08 13.07
N LEU A 74 -6.09 9.67 11.80
CA LEU A 74 -5.57 10.45 10.68
C LEU A 74 -6.57 10.40 9.53
N GLU A 75 -7.00 11.57 9.07
CA GLU A 75 -7.65 11.73 7.78
C GLU A 75 -6.57 12.00 6.73
N ALA A 76 -6.63 11.25 5.63
CA ALA A 76 -5.66 11.35 4.54
C ALA A 76 -6.37 11.38 3.19
N ASP A 77 -5.78 12.08 2.24
CA ASP A 77 -6.16 12.10 0.84
C ASP A 77 -4.91 11.94 -0.06
N GLY A 78 -5.10 12.01 -1.38
CA GLY A 78 -4.00 11.99 -2.36
C GLY A 78 -3.10 10.76 -2.23
N LEU A 79 -1.78 10.99 -2.32
CA LEU A 79 -0.77 9.93 -2.24
C LEU A 79 -0.80 9.20 -0.88
N LEU A 80 -1.00 9.93 0.22
CA LEU A 80 -1.02 9.35 1.56
C LEU A 80 -2.19 8.38 1.72
N ALA A 81 -3.38 8.74 1.24
CA ALA A 81 -4.54 7.86 1.27
C ALA A 81 -4.31 6.59 0.45
N VAL A 82 -3.67 6.70 -0.72
CA VAL A 82 -3.33 5.55 -1.57
C VAL A 82 -2.33 4.63 -0.86
N ALA A 83 -1.25 5.20 -0.30
CA ALA A 83 -0.23 4.46 0.42
C ALA A 83 -0.81 3.73 1.64
N ILE A 84 -1.64 4.40 2.46
CA ILE A 84 -2.30 3.78 3.63
C ILE A 84 -3.17 2.60 3.19
N GLN A 85 -3.96 2.74 2.13
CA GLN A 85 -4.78 1.65 1.62
C GLN A 85 -3.93 0.48 1.10
N HIS A 86 -2.84 0.77 0.37
CA HIS A 86 -1.93 -0.24 -0.16
C HIS A 86 -1.24 -1.03 0.96
N GLU A 87 -0.66 -0.35 1.94
CA GLU A 87 0.05 -1.01 3.03
C GLU A 87 -0.91 -1.75 3.97
N ASN A 88 -2.12 -1.22 4.19
CA ASN A 88 -3.14 -1.94 4.96
C ASN A 88 -3.63 -3.21 4.23
N ASP A 89 -3.71 -3.21 2.90
CA ASP A 89 -4.01 -4.42 2.12
C ASP A 89 -2.96 -5.50 2.34
N HIS A 90 -1.67 -5.15 2.38
CA HIS A 90 -0.61 -6.10 2.69
C HIS A 90 -0.80 -6.78 4.05
N LEU A 91 -1.24 -6.04 5.07
CA LEU A 91 -1.54 -6.61 6.38
C LEU A 91 -2.75 -7.56 6.37
N ASN A 92 -3.59 -7.46 5.35
CA ASN A 92 -4.75 -8.32 5.13
C ASN A 92 -4.49 -9.41 4.08
N GLY A 93 -3.24 -9.54 3.61
CA GLY A 93 -2.87 -10.53 2.59
C GLY A 93 -3.40 -10.22 1.19
N VAL A 94 -3.83 -8.98 0.94
CA VAL A 94 -4.30 -8.52 -0.37
C VAL A 94 -3.16 -7.78 -1.08
N LEU A 95 -2.92 -8.10 -2.35
CA LEU A 95 -1.90 -7.44 -3.17
C LEU A 95 -2.56 -6.52 -4.20
N MET A 96 -1.83 -5.50 -4.67
CA MET A 96 -2.35 -4.61 -5.72
C MET A 96 -2.82 -5.37 -6.97
N ILE A 97 -2.13 -6.47 -7.30
CA ILE A 97 -2.43 -7.31 -8.45
C ILE A 97 -3.76 -8.05 -8.30
N ASP A 98 -4.22 -8.27 -7.07
CA ASP A 98 -5.49 -8.91 -6.77
C ASP A 98 -6.67 -7.99 -7.06
N LYS A 99 -6.45 -6.67 -7.15
CA LYS A 99 -7.48 -5.69 -7.48
C LYS A 99 -7.63 -5.44 -8.99
N LEU A 100 -6.74 -6.02 -9.80
CA LEU A 100 -6.81 -5.91 -11.26
C LEU A 100 -7.99 -6.69 -11.85
N SER A 101 -8.49 -6.24 -13.01
CA SER A 101 -9.47 -7.01 -13.78
C SER A 101 -8.91 -8.37 -14.20
N ALA A 102 -9.77 -9.37 -14.41
CA ALA A 102 -9.36 -10.72 -14.81
C ALA A 102 -8.44 -10.72 -16.05
N LEU A 103 -8.70 -9.83 -17.02
CA LEU A 103 -7.86 -9.69 -18.21
C LEU A 103 -6.47 -9.16 -17.87
N LYS A 104 -6.38 -8.13 -17.02
CA LYS A 104 -5.10 -7.56 -16.56
C LYS A 104 -4.31 -8.57 -15.72
N LYS A 105 -4.97 -9.29 -14.79
CA LYS A 105 -4.38 -10.39 -14.02
C LYS A 105 -3.75 -11.45 -14.92
N ARG A 106 -4.48 -11.93 -15.94
CA ARG A 106 -3.97 -12.94 -16.88
C ARG A 106 -2.75 -12.44 -17.68
N ARG A 107 -2.76 -11.18 -18.12
CA ARG A 107 -1.61 -10.57 -18.82
C ARG A 107 -0.40 -10.45 -17.89
N MET A 108 -0.61 -10.05 -16.65
CA MET A 108 0.44 -9.91 -15.66
C MET A 108 1.03 -11.26 -15.26
N GLY A 109 0.21 -12.29 -15.02
CA GLY A 109 0.70 -13.64 -14.75
C GLY A 109 1.64 -14.15 -15.86
N ARG A 110 1.33 -13.87 -17.13
CA ARG A 110 2.22 -14.18 -18.26
C ARG A 110 3.52 -13.37 -18.25
N LYS A 111 3.51 -12.10 -17.82
CA LYS A 111 4.71 -11.28 -17.68
C LYS A 111 5.60 -11.78 -16.53
N LEU A 112 4.99 -12.10 -15.39
CA LEU A 112 5.70 -12.61 -14.20
C LEU A 112 6.29 -14.00 -14.46
N ALA A 113 5.56 -14.91 -15.13
CA ALA A 113 6.08 -16.23 -15.50
C ALA A 113 7.26 -16.18 -16.49
N LYS A 114 7.43 -15.07 -17.22
CA LYS A 114 8.55 -14.86 -18.15
C LYS A 114 9.73 -14.12 -17.51
N ARG A 115 9.59 -13.63 -16.27
CA ARG A 115 10.73 -13.08 -15.55
C ARG A 115 11.64 -14.24 -15.16
N PRO A 116 12.95 -14.18 -15.47
CA PRO A 116 13.90 -15.06 -14.80
C PRO A 116 13.72 -14.84 -13.30
N SER A 117 13.68 -15.92 -12.51
CA SER A 117 13.68 -15.82 -11.06
C SER A 117 14.81 -14.88 -10.65
N ALA A 118 14.49 -13.79 -9.97
CA ALA A 118 15.51 -13.00 -9.29
C ALA A 118 16.04 -13.89 -8.16
N ASN A 119 17.12 -14.62 -8.48
CA ASN A 119 17.98 -15.53 -7.72
C ASN A 119 17.45 -16.19 -6.43
N ALA A 120 17.64 -17.51 -6.40
CA ALA A 120 17.83 -18.32 -5.21
C ALA A 120 19.04 -17.86 -4.38
#